data_AF-A0A1Q7KAQ8-F1
#
_entry.id   AF-A0A1Q7KAQ8-F1
#
_cell.length_a   1.000
_cell.length_b   1.000
_cell.length_c   1.000
_cell.angle_alpha   90.00
_cell.angle_beta   90.00
_cell.angle_gamma   90.00
#
_symmetry.space_group_name_H-M   'P 1'
#
loop_
_entity.id
_entity.type
_entity.pdbx_description
1 polymer ?
#
loop_
_entity_poly.entity_id
_entity_poly.type
_entity_poly.pdbx_seq_one_letter_code
_entity_poly.pdbx_strand_id
1 'polypeptide(L)'
;MPERALVVIPTYNEAVNVPQLVLQVLEQDPRLEVLIVDDGSPDGTGQIADDMARANPRVHALHRESKLGLGTAYITGFKWALERGYDYVFEMDADFSHDPAHLKEFLTAIRDADLVLGSRYLNGKVTVVNWPMGRLMLSYLANIYARWFTGLRIWDLTGGFKCFRRRVLEAIDLSQVVSNGYAFQIEMSVRAWRKGFKLREIPIVFVDRTEGQSKMNRAIVREAVWKVPRLRLMAWFGRI
;
A
#
# COMPACT_ATOMS: atom_id res chain seq x y z
N MET A 1 16.47 8.64 21.29
CA MET A 1 16.84 8.81 19.86
C MET A 1 15.63 9.40 19.13
N PRO A 2 15.82 10.20 18.07
CA PRO A 2 14.70 10.67 17.26
C PRO A 2 13.93 9.47 16.67
N GLU A 3 12.60 9.58 16.56
CA GLU A 3 11.77 8.55 15.94
C GLU A 3 12.20 8.32 14.49
N ARG A 4 12.26 7.07 14.05
CA ARG A 4 12.66 6.69 12.68
C ARG A 4 11.47 6.16 11.89
N ALA A 5 11.42 6.51 10.61
CA ALA A 5 10.36 6.10 9.69
C ALA A 5 10.96 5.36 8.50
N LEU A 6 10.45 4.16 8.18
CA LEU A 6 10.85 3.41 7.00
C LEU A 6 9.76 3.46 5.94
N VAL A 7 10.12 3.79 4.70
CA VAL A 7 9.26 3.65 3.53
C VAL A 7 9.60 2.37 2.80
N VAL A 8 8.69 1.41 2.84
CA VAL A 8 8.82 0.14 2.13
C VAL A 8 8.29 0.35 0.72
N ILE A 9 9.15 0.11 -0.28
CA ILE A 9 8.84 0.28 -1.69
C ILE A 9 9.06 -1.06 -2.40
N PRO A 10 7.99 -1.84 -2.64
CA PRO A 10 8.07 -3.04 -3.47
C PRO A 10 8.34 -2.71 -4.93
N THR A 11 9.29 -3.40 -5.56
CA THR A 11 9.69 -3.14 -6.95
C THR A 11 9.65 -4.41 -7.80
N TYR A 12 9.19 -4.24 -9.04
CA TYR A 12 9.31 -5.24 -10.11
C TYR A 12 9.29 -4.53 -11.46
N ASN A 13 10.44 -4.48 -12.14
CA ASN A 13 10.66 -3.70 -13.35
C ASN A 13 10.42 -2.19 -13.17
N GLU A 14 11.12 -1.56 -12.21
CA GLU A 14 10.96 -0.15 -11.87
C GLU A 14 12.30 0.62 -11.93
N ALA A 15 13.25 0.15 -12.75
CA ALA A 15 14.62 0.70 -12.83
C ALA A 15 14.66 2.20 -13.16
N VAL A 16 13.68 2.69 -13.91
CA VAL A 16 13.57 4.12 -14.27
C VAL A 16 13.06 4.97 -13.10
N ASN A 17 12.09 4.45 -12.33
CA ASN A 17 11.38 5.24 -11.33
C ASN A 17 12.12 5.27 -9.98
N VAL A 18 12.69 4.14 -9.56
CA VAL A 18 13.29 3.96 -8.23
C VAL A 18 14.33 5.02 -7.89
N PRO A 19 15.30 5.39 -8.76
CA PRO A 19 16.30 6.39 -8.43
C PRO A 19 15.70 7.75 -8.03
N GLN A 20 14.75 8.24 -8.82
CA GLN A 20 14.13 9.54 -8.59
C GLN A 20 13.18 9.50 -7.39
N LEU A 21 12.42 8.42 -7.24
CA LEU A 21 11.45 8.27 -6.17
C LEU A 21 12.13 8.25 -4.80
N VAL A 22 13.19 7.46 -4.64
CA VAL A 22 13.93 7.35 -3.38
C VAL A 22 14.50 8.70 -2.96
N LEU A 23 15.06 9.48 -3.89
CA LEU A 23 15.56 10.82 -3.60
C LEU A 23 14.44 11.74 -3.10
N GLN A 24 13.31 11.78 -3.81
CA GLN A 24 12.17 12.60 -3.42
C GLN A 24 11.58 12.20 -2.06
N VAL A 25 11.61 10.91 -1.71
CA VAL A 25 11.19 10.42 -0.38
C VAL A 25 12.11 10.94 0.72
N LEU A 26 13.43 10.80 0.54
CA LEU A 26 14.41 11.19 1.56
C LEU A 26 14.47 12.70 1.81
N GLU A 27 14.13 13.51 0.79
CA GLU A 27 14.01 14.98 0.88
C GLU A 27 12.84 15.44 1.77
N GLN A 28 11.87 14.58 2.06
CA GLN A 28 10.67 15.01 2.79
C GLN A 28 10.92 15.19 4.29
N ASP A 29 11.75 14.36 4.91
CA ASP A 29 12.02 14.44 6.35
C ASP A 29 13.32 13.67 6.65
N PRO A 30 14.23 14.20 7.49
CA PRO A 30 15.49 13.53 7.84
C PRO A 30 15.31 12.19 8.57
N ARG A 31 14.13 11.92 9.15
CA ARG A 31 13.80 10.66 9.83
C ARG A 31 13.44 9.52 8.87
N LEU A 32 13.19 9.84 7.59
CA LEU A 32 12.77 8.83 6.60
C LEU A 32 13.97 8.01 6.14
N GLU A 33 13.77 6.71 6.03
CA GLU A 33 14.67 5.78 5.38
C GLU A 33 13.84 5.00 4.36
N VAL A 34 14.49 4.40 3.37
CA VAL A 34 13.81 3.65 2.31
C VAL A 34 14.29 2.22 2.29
N LEU A 35 13.36 1.27 2.26
CA LEU A 35 13.64 -0.13 1.97
C LEU A 35 13.04 -0.48 0.61
N ILE A 36 13.91 -0.69 -0.36
CA ILE A 36 13.54 -1.22 -1.67
C ILE A 36 13.45 -2.74 -1.55
N VAL A 37 12.26 -3.29 -1.81
CA VAL A 37 12.01 -4.74 -1.78
C VAL A 37 11.85 -5.21 -3.22
N ASP A 38 12.91 -5.75 -3.79
CA ASP A 38 12.94 -6.16 -5.20
C ASP A 38 12.52 -7.63 -5.39
N ASP A 39 11.52 -7.84 -6.24
CA ASP A 39 10.93 -9.14 -6.56
C ASP A 39 11.67 -9.87 -7.71
N GLY A 40 13.00 -9.79 -7.73
CA GLY A 40 13.85 -10.41 -8.75
C GLY A 40 13.70 -9.76 -10.12
N SER A 41 13.82 -8.44 -10.17
CA SER A 41 13.61 -7.66 -11.39
C SER A 41 14.66 -7.96 -12.47
N PRO A 42 14.27 -8.37 -13.69
CA PRO A 42 15.20 -8.61 -14.79
C PRO A 42 15.74 -7.33 -15.46
N ASP A 43 15.16 -6.17 -15.20
CA ASP A 43 15.52 -4.89 -15.84
C ASP A 43 16.70 -4.16 -15.17
N GLY A 44 17.31 -4.76 -14.14
CA GLY A 44 18.40 -4.16 -13.37
C GLY A 44 17.95 -3.36 -12.14
N THR A 45 16.65 -3.32 -11.81
CA THR A 45 16.16 -2.60 -10.60
C THR A 45 16.90 -3.02 -9.33
N GLY A 46 17.14 -4.33 -9.13
CA GLY A 46 17.88 -4.82 -7.96
C GLY A 46 19.31 -4.28 -7.86
N GLN A 47 20.04 -4.24 -8.97
CA GLN A 47 21.40 -3.70 -9.01
C GLN A 47 21.41 -2.19 -8.65
N ILE A 48 20.45 -1.44 -9.21
CA ILE A 48 20.26 -0.03 -8.88
C ILE A 48 19.99 0.16 -7.38
N ALA A 49 19.13 -0.68 -6.79
CA ALA A 49 18.84 -0.62 -5.36
C ALA A 49 20.09 -0.85 -4.51
N ASP A 50 20.95 -1.80 -4.90
CA ASP A 50 22.23 -2.06 -4.22
C ASP A 50 23.21 -0.90 -4.33
N ASP A 51 23.33 -0.29 -5.52
CA ASP A 51 24.16 0.89 -5.76
C ASP A 51 23.71 2.07 -4.89
N MET A 52 22.40 2.29 -4.78
CA MET A 52 21.84 3.34 -3.93
C MET A 52 22.05 3.08 -2.44
N ALA A 53 21.89 1.82 -1.99
CA ALA A 53 22.13 1.44 -0.60
C ALA A 53 23.62 1.58 -0.20
N ARG A 54 24.55 1.33 -1.13
CA ARG A 54 25.98 1.62 -0.92
C ARG A 54 26.27 3.12 -0.83
N ALA A 55 25.59 3.93 -1.63
CA ALA A 55 25.83 5.36 -1.71
C ALA A 55 25.19 6.16 -0.55
N ASN A 56 24.11 5.65 0.06
CA ASN A 56 23.36 6.37 1.09
C ASN A 56 22.91 5.45 2.23
N PRO A 57 23.33 5.69 3.50
CA PRO A 57 22.99 4.83 4.63
C PRO A 57 21.50 4.84 5.02
N ARG A 58 20.70 5.77 4.48
CA ARG A 58 19.24 5.82 4.65
C ARG A 58 18.49 4.99 3.61
N VAL A 59 19.20 4.34 2.68
CA VAL A 59 18.64 3.47 1.65
C VAL A 59 19.06 2.04 1.90
N HIS A 60 18.11 1.12 1.84
CA HIS A 60 18.31 -0.30 2.05
C HIS A 60 17.72 -1.07 0.88
N ALA A 61 18.38 -2.15 0.50
CA ALA A 61 17.90 -3.07 -0.53
C ALA A 61 17.65 -4.45 0.08
N LEU A 62 16.54 -5.08 -0.31
CA LEU A 62 16.20 -6.45 0.02
C LEU A 62 15.73 -7.16 -1.24
N HIS A 63 16.42 -8.23 -1.59
CA HIS A 63 16.12 -9.03 -2.78
C HIS A 63 15.33 -10.27 -2.42
N ARG A 64 14.34 -10.58 -3.26
CA ARG A 64 13.51 -11.77 -3.15
C ARG A 64 13.69 -12.59 -4.43
N GLU A 65 13.61 -13.91 -4.30
CA GLU A 65 13.94 -14.83 -5.40
C GLU A 65 13.04 -14.67 -6.64
N SER A 66 11.79 -14.25 -6.43
CA SER A 66 10.83 -14.07 -7.52
C SER A 66 9.66 -13.18 -7.11
N LYS A 67 8.80 -12.88 -8.09
CA LYS A 67 7.55 -12.17 -7.89
C LYS A 67 6.51 -12.99 -7.13
N LEU A 68 6.62 -12.94 -5.82
CA LEU A 68 5.72 -13.59 -4.86
C LEU A 68 4.51 -12.70 -4.50
N GLY A 69 4.45 -11.50 -5.06
CA GLY A 69 3.31 -10.58 -5.02
C GLY A 69 3.39 -9.49 -3.94
N LEU A 70 2.54 -8.49 -4.08
CA LEU A 70 2.63 -7.22 -3.35
C LEU A 70 2.50 -7.38 -1.82
N GLY A 71 1.49 -8.13 -1.36
CA GLY A 71 1.27 -8.32 0.07
C GLY A 71 2.45 -9.01 0.76
N THR A 72 3.07 -9.99 0.10
CA THR A 72 4.23 -10.70 0.66
C THR A 72 5.49 -9.83 0.65
N ALA A 73 5.63 -8.90 -0.31
CA ALA A 73 6.69 -7.89 -0.31
C ALA A 73 6.57 -6.96 0.91
N TYR A 74 5.37 -6.42 1.15
CA TYR A 74 5.10 -5.58 2.31
C TYR A 74 5.30 -6.32 3.63
N ILE A 75 4.81 -7.56 3.77
CA ILE A 75 5.06 -8.38 4.97
C ILE A 75 6.56 -8.56 5.21
N THR A 76 7.35 -8.79 4.16
CA THR A 76 8.81 -8.92 4.27
C THR A 76 9.42 -7.62 4.77
N GLY A 77 9.03 -6.48 4.19
CA GLY A 77 9.49 -5.16 4.62
C GLY A 77 9.05 -4.80 6.04
N PHE A 78 7.84 -5.20 6.45
CA PHE A 78 7.33 -4.99 7.81
C PHE A 78 8.14 -5.76 8.84
N LYS A 79 8.43 -7.04 8.58
CA LYS A 79 9.29 -7.84 9.47
C LYS A 79 10.69 -7.23 9.57
N TRP A 80 11.27 -6.85 8.44
CA TRP A 80 12.58 -6.18 8.39
C TRP A 80 12.61 -4.89 9.22
N ALA A 81 11.53 -4.09 9.15
CA ALA A 81 11.36 -2.85 9.91
C ALA A 81 11.20 -3.09 11.41
N LEU A 82 10.43 -4.11 11.80
CA LEU A 82 10.22 -4.50 13.20
C LEU A 82 11.54 -4.96 13.84
N GLU A 83 12.31 -5.81 13.16
CA GLU A 83 13.61 -6.31 13.62
C GLU A 83 14.61 -5.18 13.91
N ARG A 84 14.50 -4.06 13.18
CA ARG A 84 15.42 -2.91 13.29
C ARG A 84 14.88 -1.80 14.17
N GLY A 85 13.68 -1.96 14.73
CA GLY A 85 13.06 -0.95 15.58
C GLY A 85 12.81 0.37 14.85
N TYR A 86 12.08 0.35 13.73
CA TYR A 86 11.50 1.57 13.14
C TYR A 86 10.18 1.92 13.79
N ASP A 87 9.96 3.19 14.14
CA ASP A 87 8.78 3.64 14.88
C ASP A 87 7.56 3.76 13.96
N TYR A 88 7.81 4.15 12.72
CA TYR A 88 6.82 4.27 11.66
C TYR A 88 7.23 3.44 10.45
N VAL A 89 6.26 2.77 9.84
CA VAL A 89 6.48 1.96 8.63
C VAL A 89 5.43 2.34 7.59
N PHE A 90 5.91 2.76 6.43
CA PHE A 90 5.08 3.19 5.33
C PHE A 90 4.99 2.12 4.25
N GLU A 91 3.82 2.03 3.64
CA GLU A 91 3.62 1.38 2.35
C GLU A 91 3.58 2.47 1.27
N MET A 92 4.36 2.32 0.20
CA MET A 92 4.33 3.23 -0.93
C MET A 92 4.74 2.52 -2.23
N ASP A 93 3.94 2.67 -3.28
CA ASP A 93 4.22 2.11 -4.60
C ASP A 93 5.37 2.85 -5.32
N ALA A 94 6.08 2.13 -6.20
CA ALA A 94 7.29 2.61 -6.86
C ALA A 94 7.07 3.51 -8.09
N ASP A 95 5.83 3.82 -8.45
CA ASP A 95 5.44 4.28 -9.79
C ASP A 95 4.94 5.73 -9.86
N PHE A 96 5.22 6.53 -8.84
CA PHE A 96 4.75 7.92 -8.69
C PHE A 96 3.23 8.11 -8.67
N SER A 97 2.43 7.03 -8.58
CA SER A 97 1.00 7.17 -8.31
C SER A 97 0.71 7.69 -6.89
N HIS A 98 1.71 7.62 -6.02
CA HIS A 98 1.74 8.20 -4.70
C HIS A 98 2.78 9.32 -4.69
N ASP A 99 2.33 10.57 -4.51
CA ASP A 99 3.23 11.72 -4.40
C ASP A 99 3.99 11.67 -3.05
N PRO A 100 5.35 11.59 -3.07
CA PRO A 100 6.14 11.61 -1.85
C PRO A 100 5.89 12.84 -0.98
N ALA A 101 5.46 13.99 -1.54
CA ALA A 101 5.16 15.20 -0.77
C ALA A 101 4.14 14.97 0.35
N HIS A 102 3.23 14.01 0.19
CA HIS A 102 2.24 13.66 1.22
C HIS A 102 2.88 13.00 2.46
N LEU A 103 4.11 12.47 2.39
CA LEU A 103 4.78 11.84 3.55
C LEU A 103 4.86 12.76 4.77
N LYS A 104 5.03 14.07 4.56
CA LYS A 104 5.02 15.08 5.65
C LYS A 104 3.67 15.14 6.36
N GLU A 105 2.58 15.05 5.61
CA GLU A 105 1.23 15.04 6.16
C GLU A 105 0.95 13.76 6.94
N PHE A 106 1.41 12.61 6.45
CA PHE A 106 1.35 11.34 7.19
C PHE A 106 2.10 11.42 8.52
N LEU A 107 3.35 11.93 8.51
CA LEU A 107 4.18 12.08 9.72
C LEU A 107 3.56 13.04 10.75
N THR A 108 2.72 13.97 10.29
CA THR A 108 1.95 14.85 11.17
C THR A 108 0.71 14.12 11.71
N ALA A 109 -0.07 13.48 10.83
CA ALA A 109 -1.33 12.82 11.16
C ALA A 109 -1.14 11.58 12.08
N ILE A 110 -0.02 10.87 11.93
CA ILE A 110 0.28 9.66 12.71
C ILE A 110 0.57 9.98 14.18
N ARG A 111 0.85 11.25 14.54
CA ARG A 111 1.00 11.66 15.95
C ARG A 111 -0.26 11.43 16.76
N ASP A 112 -1.43 11.54 16.13
CA ASP A 112 -2.74 11.38 16.77
C ASP A 112 -3.48 10.09 16.35
N ALA A 113 -2.81 9.18 15.64
CA ALA A 113 -3.40 7.96 15.09
C ALA A 113 -2.41 6.79 15.15
N ASP A 114 -2.91 5.58 14.92
CA ASP A 114 -2.13 4.34 14.90
C ASP A 114 -1.82 3.88 13.48
N LEU A 115 -2.77 4.11 12.58
CA LEU A 115 -2.68 3.82 11.18
C LEU A 115 -3.27 5.01 10.42
N VAL A 116 -2.48 5.62 9.54
CA VAL A 116 -2.93 6.68 8.63
C VAL A 116 -2.98 6.12 7.22
N LEU A 117 -4.06 6.39 6.50
CA LEU A 117 -4.26 6.02 5.10
C LEU A 117 -4.37 7.27 4.22
N GLY A 118 -3.71 7.23 3.07
CA GLY A 118 -3.95 8.18 1.99
C GLY A 118 -5.24 7.81 1.26
N SER A 119 -6.20 8.72 1.24
CA SER A 119 -7.54 8.47 0.73
C SER A 119 -7.83 9.28 -0.53
N ARG A 120 -8.22 8.57 -1.60
CA ARG A 120 -8.66 9.15 -2.88
C ARG A 120 -10.12 9.62 -2.85
N TYR A 121 -10.86 9.25 -1.81
CA TYR A 121 -12.32 9.36 -1.71
C TYR A 121 -12.81 10.05 -0.43
N LEU A 122 -11.92 10.70 0.30
CA LEU A 122 -12.18 11.23 1.63
C LEU A 122 -13.40 12.17 1.64
N ASN A 123 -14.37 11.87 2.49
CA ASN A 123 -15.64 12.62 2.62
C ASN A 123 -16.40 12.76 1.29
N GLY A 124 -16.28 11.76 0.41
CA GLY A 124 -16.93 11.76 -0.91
C GLY A 124 -16.25 12.63 -1.95
N LYS A 125 -15.13 13.29 -1.62
CA LYS A 125 -14.32 14.02 -2.61
C LYS A 125 -13.46 13.04 -3.39
N VAL A 126 -13.48 13.15 -4.71
CA VAL A 126 -12.69 12.31 -5.61
C VAL A 126 -11.44 13.07 -6.03
N THR A 127 -10.27 12.57 -5.68
CA THR A 127 -8.95 13.17 -5.97
C THR A 127 -8.09 12.28 -6.86
N VAL A 128 -8.72 11.56 -7.80
CA VAL A 128 -8.01 10.81 -8.85
C VAL A 128 -7.91 11.65 -10.12
N VAL A 129 -6.75 11.60 -10.76
CA VAL A 129 -6.47 12.32 -12.01
C VAL A 129 -6.20 11.30 -13.12
N ASN A 130 -6.72 11.57 -14.33
CA ASN A 130 -6.54 10.74 -15.54
C ASN A 130 -7.15 9.33 -15.49
N TRP A 131 -8.09 9.05 -14.60
CA TRP A 131 -8.77 7.76 -14.56
C TRP A 131 -9.93 7.69 -15.57
N PRO A 132 -10.07 6.59 -16.34
CA PRO A 132 -11.31 6.32 -17.06
C PRO A 132 -12.49 6.23 -16.09
N MET A 133 -13.63 6.85 -16.44
CA MET A 133 -14.80 6.93 -15.56
C MET A 133 -15.25 5.56 -15.03
N GLY A 134 -15.20 4.51 -15.86
CA GLY A 134 -15.53 3.15 -15.43
C GLY A 134 -14.59 2.59 -14.36
N ARG A 135 -13.29 2.89 -14.42
CA ARG A 135 -12.31 2.49 -13.39
C ARG A 135 -12.57 3.23 -12.08
N LEU A 136 -12.87 4.52 -12.16
CA LEU A 136 -13.24 5.35 -11.01
C LEU A 136 -14.51 4.81 -10.33
N MET A 137 -15.58 4.59 -11.10
CA MET A 137 -16.83 4.05 -10.55
C MET A 137 -16.64 2.69 -9.90
N LEU A 138 -15.91 1.77 -10.55
CA LEU A 138 -15.61 0.46 -10.00
C LEU A 138 -14.87 0.56 -8.66
N SER A 139 -13.82 1.37 -8.59
CA SER A 139 -13.02 1.57 -7.38
C SER A 139 -13.83 2.21 -6.25
N TYR A 140 -14.63 3.23 -6.57
CA TYR A 140 -15.49 3.90 -5.59
C TYR A 140 -16.56 2.96 -5.02
N LEU A 141 -17.25 2.20 -5.89
CA LEU A 141 -18.24 1.22 -5.47
C LEU A 141 -17.62 0.05 -4.69
N ALA A 142 -16.42 -0.39 -5.06
CA ALA A 142 -15.69 -1.42 -4.32
C ALA A 142 -15.36 -0.95 -2.89
N ASN A 143 -14.98 0.32 -2.72
CA ASN A 143 -14.77 0.89 -1.39
C ASN A 143 -16.08 1.00 -0.58
N ILE A 144 -17.19 1.42 -1.18
CA ILE A 144 -18.51 1.41 -0.51
C ILE A 144 -18.86 0.00 -0.03
N TYR A 145 -18.69 -0.98 -0.92
CA TYR A 145 -18.93 -2.39 -0.62
C TYR A 145 -18.05 -2.87 0.55
N ALA A 146 -16.73 -2.61 0.47
CA ALA A 146 -15.79 -3.01 1.50
C ALA A 146 -16.11 -2.38 2.86
N ARG A 147 -16.49 -1.11 2.91
CA ARG A 147 -16.91 -0.43 4.13
C ARG A 147 -18.14 -1.07 4.76
N TRP A 148 -19.15 -1.34 3.94
CA TRP A 148 -20.40 -1.95 4.42
C TRP A 148 -20.16 -3.34 5.01
N PHE A 149 -19.36 -4.17 4.33
CA PHE A 149 -19.04 -5.52 4.79
C PHE A 149 -18.11 -5.57 6.01
N THR A 150 -17.14 -4.65 6.09
CA THR A 150 -16.15 -4.65 7.18
C THR A 150 -16.59 -3.86 8.42
N GLY A 151 -17.57 -2.95 8.26
CA GLY A 151 -17.99 -2.01 9.31
C GLY A 151 -17.03 -0.82 9.49
N LEU A 152 -15.96 -0.73 8.69
CA LEU A 152 -14.98 0.36 8.76
C LEU A 152 -15.56 1.67 8.22
N ARG A 153 -15.32 2.75 8.97
CA ARG A 153 -15.66 4.12 8.57
C ARG A 153 -14.49 4.82 7.85
N ILE A 154 -13.83 4.10 6.95
CA ILE A 154 -12.71 4.58 6.13
C ILE A 154 -13.18 4.66 4.68
N TRP A 155 -13.01 5.79 4.02
CA TRP A 155 -13.46 6.03 2.65
C TRP A 155 -12.67 5.25 1.61
N ASP A 156 -11.37 5.05 1.82
CA ASP A 156 -10.49 4.35 0.89
C ASP A 156 -9.75 3.19 1.55
N LEU A 157 -10.39 2.01 1.58
CA LEU A 157 -9.82 0.78 2.14
C LEU A 157 -8.86 0.07 1.18
N THR A 158 -8.87 0.45 -0.11
CA THR A 158 -8.08 -0.20 -1.15
C THR A 158 -6.77 0.53 -1.47
N GLY A 159 -6.57 1.73 -0.90
CA GLY A 159 -5.33 2.50 -1.09
C GLY A 159 -4.10 1.79 -0.50
N GLY A 160 -2.99 1.83 -1.24
CA GLY A 160 -1.69 1.27 -0.83
C GLY A 160 -0.75 2.27 -0.16
N PHE A 161 -1.15 3.54 -0.01
CA PHE A 161 -0.35 4.54 0.68
C PHE A 161 -0.75 4.63 2.15
N LYS A 162 0.06 4.02 3.03
CA LYS A 162 -0.26 3.91 4.46
C LYS A 162 0.96 4.19 5.32
N CYS A 163 0.70 4.62 6.55
CA CYS A 163 1.69 4.73 7.60
C CYS A 163 1.19 4.01 8.85
N PHE A 164 1.94 3.02 9.31
CA PHE A 164 1.67 2.25 10.52
C PHE A 164 2.62 2.68 11.62
N ARG A 165 2.11 2.83 12.85
CA ARG A 165 2.99 2.77 14.03
C ARG A 165 3.49 1.34 14.23
N ARG A 166 4.72 1.20 14.75
CA ARG A 166 5.32 -0.10 15.09
C ARG A 166 4.35 -1.00 15.87
N ARG A 167 3.72 -0.45 16.91
CA ARG A 167 2.77 -1.18 17.77
C ARG A 167 1.60 -1.83 17.02
N VAL A 168 1.20 -1.28 15.88
CA VAL A 168 0.12 -1.86 15.05
C VAL A 168 0.63 -3.12 14.37
N LEU A 169 1.83 -3.06 13.78
CA LEU A 169 2.43 -4.20 13.09
C LEU A 169 2.84 -5.30 14.07
N GLU A 170 3.35 -4.95 15.26
CA GLU A 170 3.67 -5.91 16.33
C GLU A 170 2.43 -6.66 16.82
N ALA A 171 1.28 -5.97 16.89
CA ALA A 171 0.05 -6.57 17.35
C ALA A 171 -0.59 -7.48 16.29
N ILE A 172 -0.30 -7.29 15.00
CA ILE A 172 -0.83 -8.11 13.92
C ILE A 172 0.07 -9.32 13.71
N ASP A 173 -0.50 -10.52 13.75
CA ASP A 173 0.22 -11.71 13.31
C ASP A 173 0.37 -11.70 11.78
N LEU A 174 1.52 -11.18 11.32
CA LEU A 174 1.87 -11.06 9.91
C LEU A 174 2.01 -12.41 9.20
N SER A 175 2.17 -13.53 9.93
CA SER A 175 2.23 -14.87 9.32
C SER A 175 0.86 -15.36 8.84
N GLN A 176 -0.22 -14.83 9.42
CA GLN A 176 -1.60 -15.19 9.10
C GLN A 176 -2.20 -14.31 7.99
N VAL A 177 -1.43 -13.37 7.44
CA VAL A 177 -1.88 -12.49 6.36
C VAL A 177 -1.62 -13.20 5.03
N VAL A 178 -2.69 -13.67 4.39
CA VAL A 178 -2.62 -14.46 3.15
C VAL A 178 -3.13 -13.71 1.92
N SER A 179 -3.75 -12.54 2.11
CA SER A 179 -4.28 -11.75 1.00
C SER A 179 -3.18 -11.07 0.20
N ASN A 180 -3.51 -10.69 -1.04
CA ASN A 180 -2.63 -9.95 -1.93
C ASN A 180 -3.38 -8.79 -2.62
N GLY A 181 -2.65 -7.83 -3.19
CA GLY A 181 -3.20 -6.66 -3.88
C GLY A 181 -4.17 -5.86 -3.00
N TYR A 182 -5.33 -5.48 -3.55
CA TYR A 182 -6.33 -4.69 -2.81
C TYR A 182 -6.90 -5.42 -1.58
N ALA A 183 -6.99 -6.75 -1.61
CA ALA A 183 -7.50 -7.52 -0.47
C ALA A 183 -6.52 -7.45 0.72
N PHE A 184 -5.21 -7.44 0.47
CA PHE A 184 -4.19 -7.20 1.48
C PHE A 184 -4.39 -5.84 2.15
N GLN A 185 -4.66 -4.80 1.35
CA GLN A 185 -4.89 -3.46 1.87
C GLN A 185 -6.10 -3.40 2.80
N ILE A 186 -7.22 -4.04 2.42
CA ILE A 186 -8.40 -4.11 3.26
C ILE A 186 -8.09 -4.92 4.53
N GLU A 187 -7.44 -6.07 4.39
CA GLU A 187 -7.12 -6.98 5.50
C GLU A 187 -6.29 -6.30 6.59
N MET A 188 -5.23 -5.58 6.22
CA MET A 188 -4.37 -4.88 7.18
C MET A 188 -5.15 -3.82 7.98
N SER A 189 -6.01 -3.06 7.32
CA SER A 189 -6.87 -2.06 7.97
C SER A 189 -7.90 -2.71 8.90
N VAL A 190 -8.52 -3.81 8.48
CA VAL A 190 -9.48 -4.58 9.30
C VAL A 190 -8.80 -5.17 10.53
N ARG A 191 -7.62 -5.77 10.37
CA ARG A 191 -6.85 -6.36 11.48
C ARG A 191 -6.45 -5.30 12.50
N ALA A 192 -5.99 -4.13 12.04
CA ALA A 192 -5.68 -3.01 12.92
C ALA A 192 -6.93 -2.52 13.68
N TRP A 193 -8.04 -2.30 12.97
CA TRP A 193 -9.28 -1.82 13.58
C TRP A 193 -9.88 -2.79 14.58
N ARG A 194 -9.88 -4.10 14.28
CA ARG A 194 -10.36 -5.14 15.21
C ARG A 194 -9.54 -5.24 16.49
N LYS A 195 -8.29 -4.74 16.48
CA LYS A 195 -7.43 -4.65 17.67
C LYS A 195 -7.63 -3.33 18.44
N GLY A 196 -8.58 -2.49 18.04
CA GLY A 196 -8.92 -1.24 18.73
C GLY A 196 -8.02 -0.06 18.38
N PHE A 197 -7.19 -0.17 17.34
CA PHE A 197 -6.31 0.91 16.92
C PHE A 197 -7.09 2.06 16.26
N LYS A 198 -6.58 3.28 16.43
CA LYS A 198 -7.17 4.49 15.86
C LYS A 198 -6.71 4.70 14.42
N LEU A 199 -7.61 4.48 13.47
CA LEU A 199 -7.37 4.71 12.05
C LEU A 199 -7.74 6.15 11.67
N ARG A 200 -6.97 6.77 10.78
CA ARG A 200 -7.23 8.11 10.23
C ARG A 200 -6.98 8.13 8.73
N GLU A 201 -7.74 8.96 8.02
CA GLU A 201 -7.50 9.24 6.61
C GLU A 201 -6.97 10.66 6.42
N ILE A 202 -6.10 10.83 5.44
CA ILE A 202 -5.72 12.13 4.88
C ILE A 202 -6.05 12.13 3.37
N PRO A 203 -6.45 13.27 2.79
CA PRO A 203 -6.69 13.33 1.36
C PRO A 203 -5.37 13.25 0.60
N ILE A 204 -5.29 12.44 -0.45
CA ILE A 204 -4.15 12.40 -1.36
C ILE A 204 -4.60 12.60 -2.80
N VAL A 205 -3.72 13.12 -3.67
CA VAL A 205 -3.95 13.10 -5.11
C VAL A 205 -3.32 11.82 -5.68
N PHE A 206 -4.09 11.08 -6.47
CA PHE A 206 -3.62 9.86 -7.12
C PHE A 206 -3.67 10.06 -8.64
N VAL A 207 -2.49 10.07 -9.26
CA VAL A 207 -2.36 10.26 -10.71
C VAL A 207 -2.17 8.88 -11.36
N ASP A 208 -2.90 8.58 -12.44
CA ASP A 208 -2.66 7.35 -13.20
C ASP A 208 -1.28 7.39 -13.85
N ARG A 209 -0.64 6.21 -13.99
CA ARG A 209 0.65 6.09 -14.68
C ARG A 209 0.56 6.71 -16.07
N THR A 210 1.51 7.55 -16.44
CA THR A 210 1.62 8.11 -17.80
C THR A 210 2.08 7.05 -18.82
N GLU A 211 2.73 5.96 -18.38
CA GLU A 211 3.14 4.85 -19.24
C GLU A 211 2.95 3.46 -18.57
N GLY A 212 2.32 2.53 -19.31
CA GLY A 212 2.12 1.13 -18.92
C GLY A 212 0.68 0.64 -19.09
N GLN A 213 0.48 -0.45 -19.83
CA GLN A 213 -0.85 -1.01 -20.05
C GLN A 213 -1.48 -1.54 -18.75
N SER A 214 -2.72 -1.11 -18.49
CA SER A 214 -3.52 -1.59 -17.36
C SER A 214 -3.65 -3.11 -17.38
N LYS A 215 -3.26 -3.77 -16.28
CA LYS A 215 -3.39 -5.23 -16.05
C LYS A 215 -4.86 -5.70 -15.89
N MET A 216 -5.84 -4.81 -16.07
CA MET A 216 -7.25 -5.07 -15.80
C MET A 216 -8.00 -5.48 -17.08
N ASN A 217 -8.12 -6.80 -17.29
CA ASN A 217 -8.85 -7.36 -18.43
C ASN A 217 -10.38 -7.27 -18.21
N ARG A 218 -11.14 -6.86 -19.23
CA ARG A 218 -12.62 -6.83 -19.24
C ARG A 218 -13.25 -8.18 -18.85
N ALA A 219 -12.54 -9.29 -19.06
CA ALA A 219 -12.94 -10.61 -18.62
C ALA A 219 -13.09 -10.72 -17.09
N ILE A 220 -12.17 -10.12 -16.32
CA ILE A 220 -12.16 -10.18 -14.84
C ILE A 220 -13.33 -9.38 -14.24
N VAL A 221 -13.61 -8.21 -14.83
CA VAL A 221 -14.75 -7.36 -14.43
C VAL A 221 -16.07 -8.07 -14.71
N ARG A 222 -16.19 -8.71 -15.89
CA ARG A 222 -17.39 -9.47 -16.23
C ARG A 222 -17.56 -10.69 -15.33
N GLU A 223 -16.49 -11.41 -15.01
CA GLU A 223 -16.53 -12.56 -14.10
C GLU A 223 -16.98 -12.17 -12.68
N ALA A 224 -16.46 -11.06 -12.14
CA ALA A 224 -16.84 -10.57 -10.81
C ALA A 224 -18.33 -10.17 -10.72
N VAL A 225 -18.87 -9.55 -11.77
CA VAL A 225 -20.30 -9.16 -11.85
C VAL A 225 -21.23 -10.37 -11.77
N TRP A 226 -20.84 -11.52 -12.33
CA TRP A 226 -21.68 -12.75 -12.33
C TRP A 226 -21.41 -13.69 -11.15
N LYS A 227 -20.19 -13.73 -10.60
CA LYS A 227 -19.87 -14.62 -9.47
C LYS A 227 -20.45 -14.15 -8.13
N VAL A 228 -20.55 -12.83 -7.91
CA VAL A 228 -21.03 -12.29 -6.62
C VAL A 228 -22.51 -12.60 -6.34
N PRO A 229 -23.45 -12.49 -7.30
CA PRO A 229 -24.83 -12.92 -7.11
C PRO A 229 -24.96 -14.44 -6.91
N ARG A 230 -24.14 -15.23 -7.61
CA ARG A 230 -24.13 -16.70 -7.52
C ARG A 230 -23.65 -17.19 -6.15
N LEU A 231 -22.64 -16.55 -5.57
CA LEU A 231 -22.18 -16.84 -4.20
C LEU A 231 -23.26 -16.52 -3.17
N ARG A 232 -24.00 -15.42 -3.35
CA ARG A 232 -25.14 -15.06 -2.48
C ARG A 232 -26.29 -16.07 -2.60
N LEU A 233 -26.60 -16.56 -3.79
CA LEU A 233 -27.60 -17.61 -4.01
C LEU A 233 -27.17 -18.94 -3.39
N MET A 234 -25.91 -19.35 -3.55
CA MET A 234 -25.40 -20.60 -2.97
C MET A 234 -25.39 -20.59 -1.43
N ALA A 235 -25.07 -19.44 -0.81
CA ALA A 235 -25.16 -19.24 0.63
C ALA A 235 -26.61 -19.25 1.15
N TRP A 236 -27.56 -18.78 0.34
CA TRP A 236 -28.97 -18.73 0.71
C TRP A 236 -29.67 -20.10 0.61
N PHE A 237 -29.18 -20.99 -0.26
CA PHE A 237 -29.66 -22.37 -0.38
C PHE A 237 -28.82 -23.39 0.42
N GLY A 238 -27.97 -22.92 1.35
CA GLY A 238 -27.24 -23.78 2.29
C GLY A 238 -26.27 -24.77 1.63
N ARG A 239 -25.78 -24.46 0.43
CA ARG A 239 -24.78 -25.28 -0.28
C ARG A 239 -23.35 -24.86 0.03
N ILE A 240 -23.18 -23.76 0.76
CA ILE A 240 -21.97 -23.26 1.42
C ILE A 240 -22.39 -22.29 2.51
#